data_AF-A0A417BNN8-F1
#
_entry.id   AF-A0A417BNN8-F1
#
_cell.length_a   1.000
_cell.length_b   1.000
_cell.length_c   1.000
_cell.angle_alpha   90.00
_cell.angle_beta   90.00
_cell.angle_gamma   90.00
#
_symmetry.space_group_name_H-M   'P 1'
#
loop_
_entity.id
_entity.type
_entity.pdbx_description
1 polymer ?
#
loop_
_entity_poly.entity_id
_entity_poly.type
_entity_poly.pdbx_seq_one_letter_code
_entity_poly.pdbx_strand_id
1 'polypeptide(L)'
;YSDELGYLDIHPFVLSEDGTSKQADLEGGWYEFEKDYFGSAFFEGKTIPCISLKGQRVFHSGYELRDKDKHDISILESLSK
;
A
#
# COMPACT_ATOMS: atom_id res chain seq x y z
N TYR A 1 8.96 15.73 -10.39
CA TYR A 1 8.76 16.70 -9.31
C TYR A 1 8.06 17.90 -9.89
N SER A 2 6.92 18.26 -9.32
CA SER A 2 6.26 19.55 -9.55
C SER A 2 6.64 20.48 -8.41
N ASP A 3 7.07 21.71 -8.72
CA ASP A 3 7.39 22.70 -7.69
C ASP A 3 6.15 23.07 -6.85
N GLU A 4 4.96 22.99 -7.42
CA GLU A 4 3.68 23.29 -6.76
C GLU A 4 3.09 22.06 -6.04
N LEU A 5 3.19 20.87 -6.65
CA LEU A 5 2.45 19.67 -6.23
C LEU A 5 3.33 18.55 -5.66
N GLY A 6 4.65 18.69 -5.72
CA GLY A 6 5.61 17.72 -5.18
C GLY A 6 5.87 16.50 -6.07
N TYR A 7 6.12 15.36 -5.42
CA TYR A 7 6.41 14.08 -6.07
C TYR A 7 5.15 13.20 -6.12
N LEU A 8 4.98 12.47 -7.21
CA LEU A 8 3.90 11.50 -7.39
C LEU A 8 4.46 10.24 -8.05
N ASP A 9 4.33 9.12 -7.35
CA ASP A 9 4.63 7.80 -7.87
C ASP A 9 3.32 7.05 -8.14
N ILE A 10 3.21 6.44 -9.32
CA ILE A 10 2.03 5.69 -9.75
C ILE A 10 2.44 4.26 -10.02
N HIS A 11 1.72 3.32 -9.42
CA HIS A 11 1.96 1.88 -9.54
C HIS A 11 0.77 1.22 -10.26
N PRO A 12 0.93 0.74 -11.51
CA PRO A 12 -0.15 0.04 -12.21
C PRO A 12 -0.38 -1.36 -11.64
N PHE A 13 -1.65 -1.71 -11.38
CA PHE A 13 -2.08 -3.05 -10.99
C PHE A 13 -3.02 -3.63 -12.05
N VAL A 14 -2.96 -4.94 -12.25
CA VAL A 14 -4.00 -5.72 -12.92
C VAL A 14 -4.95 -6.23 -11.84
N LEU A 15 -6.24 -5.91 -11.97
CA LEU A 15 -7.28 -6.30 -11.02
C LEU A 15 -8.02 -7.54 -11.55
N SER A 16 -8.15 -8.56 -10.71
CA SER A 16 -8.88 -9.80 -11.01
C SER A 16 -10.34 -9.68 -10.56
N GLU A 17 -11.24 -10.45 -11.19
CA GLU A 17 -12.66 -10.47 -10.83
C GLU A 17 -12.93 -11.01 -9.42
N ASP A 18 -12.05 -11.88 -8.91
CA ASP A 18 -12.14 -12.45 -7.56
C ASP A 18 -11.64 -11.50 -6.44
N GLY A 19 -11.21 -10.29 -6.82
CA GLY A 19 -10.72 -9.25 -5.94
C GLY A 19 -9.21 -9.32 -5.68
N THR A 20 -8.51 -10.35 -6.17
CA THR A 20 -7.03 -10.36 -6.15
C THR A 20 -6.47 -9.33 -7.13
N SER A 21 -5.20 -9.02 -7.01
CA SER A 21 -4.52 -8.13 -7.95
C SER A 21 -3.06 -8.51 -8.11
N LYS A 22 -2.44 -8.03 -9.19
CA LYS A 22 -1.03 -8.25 -9.43
C LYS A 22 -0.33 -7.06 -10.05
N GLN A 23 0.97 -6.98 -9.80
CA GLN A 23 1.86 -5.97 -10.36
C GLN A 23 3.03 -6.67 -11.05
N ALA A 24 3.42 -6.20 -12.23
CA ALA A 24 4.58 -6.75 -12.93
C ALA A 24 5.85 -6.52 -12.10
N ASP A 25 6.69 -7.55 -12.00
CA ASP A 25 8.03 -7.40 -11.43
C ASP A 25 9.03 -6.89 -12.48
N LEU A 26 10.29 -6.72 -12.08
CA LEU A 26 11.35 -6.22 -12.96
C LEU A 26 12.00 -7.31 -13.85
N GLU A 27 11.73 -8.58 -13.57
CA GLU A 27 12.36 -9.74 -14.21
C GLU A 27 11.39 -10.49 -15.15
N GLY A 28 10.20 -9.95 -15.36
CA GLY A 28 9.18 -10.49 -16.28
C GLY A 28 8.15 -11.41 -15.63
N GLY A 29 8.14 -11.51 -14.30
CA GLY A 29 7.12 -12.17 -13.50
C GLY A 29 6.09 -11.19 -12.91
N TRP A 30 5.43 -11.65 -11.84
CA TRP A 30 4.33 -10.94 -11.19
C TRP A 30 4.43 -11.05 -9.67
N TYR A 31 4.21 -9.93 -8.99
CA TYR A 31 3.82 -9.92 -7.58
C TYR A 31 2.30 -10.07 -7.50
N GLU A 32 1.83 -11.07 -6.76
CA GLU A 32 0.41 -11.37 -6.54
C GLU A 32 -0.01 -10.83 -5.16
N PHE A 33 -1.21 -10.26 -5.07
CA PHE A 33 -1.74 -9.62 -3.87
C PHE A 33 -3.14 -10.10 -3.52
N GLU A 34 -3.34 -10.36 -2.23
CA GLU A 34 -4.62 -10.78 -1.71
C GLU A 34 -5.65 -9.64 -1.71
N LYS A 35 -6.93 -9.98 -1.89
CA LYS A 35 -8.02 -9.01 -1.94
C LYS A 35 -8.15 -8.13 -0.70
N ASP A 36 -7.69 -8.60 0.46
CA ASP A 36 -7.76 -7.86 1.71
C ASP A 36 -6.57 -6.92 1.93
N TYR A 37 -5.66 -6.79 0.96
CA TYR A 37 -4.59 -5.78 0.98
C TYR A 37 -5.08 -4.42 0.51
N PHE A 38 -6.22 -4.35 -0.16
CA PHE A 38 -6.86 -3.11 -0.60
C PHE A 38 -8.21 -2.96 0.08
N GLY A 39 -8.57 -1.73 0.44
CA GLY A 39 -9.81 -1.44 1.12
C GLY A 39 -10.18 0.04 1.02
N SER A 40 -10.91 0.53 2.01
CA SER A 40 -11.23 1.94 2.13
C SER A 40 -11.29 2.38 3.58
N ALA A 41 -11.06 3.66 3.82
CA ALA A 41 -11.20 4.28 5.13
C ALA A 41 -12.03 5.56 5.01
N PHE A 42 -12.79 5.89 6.06
CA PHE A 42 -13.49 7.17 6.15
C PHE A 42 -12.58 8.20 6.82
N PHE A 43 -12.27 9.28 6.11
CA PHE A 43 -11.40 10.35 6.59
C PHE A 43 -11.97 11.70 6.16
N GLU A 44 -12.13 12.61 7.13
CA GLU A 44 -12.63 13.97 6.92
C GLU A 44 -13.89 14.07 6.02
N GLY A 45 -14.89 13.23 6.30
CA GLY A 45 -16.16 13.28 5.56
C GLY A 45 -16.14 12.51 4.22
N LYS A 46 -15.04 11.82 3.88
CA LYS A 46 -14.88 11.13 2.60
C LYS A 46 -14.44 9.68 2.79
N THR A 47 -14.97 8.79 1.95
CA THR A 47 -14.45 7.42 1.82
C THR A 47 -13.28 7.44 0.85
N ILE A 48 -12.08 7.10 1.33
CA ILE A 48 -10.83 7.09 0.57
C ILE A 48 -10.46 5.62 0.28
N PRO A 49 -10.32 5.20 -0.99
CA PRO A 49 -9.75 3.89 -1.32
C PRO A 49 -8.26 3.90 -0.99
N CYS A 50 -7.79 2.90 -0.25
CA CYS A 50 -6.41 2.84 0.21
C CYS A 50 -5.94 1.41 0.45
N ILE A 51 -4.63 1.22 0.60
CA ILE A 51 -4.06 -0.03 1.08
C ILE A 51 -4.55 -0.25 2.52
N SER A 52 -4.93 -1.49 2.84
CA SER A 52 -5.43 -1.86 4.16
C SER A 52 -4.32 -1.88 5.22
N LEU A 53 -4.69 -1.97 6.49
CA LEU A 53 -3.73 -2.16 7.59
C LEU A 53 -2.85 -3.40 7.39
N LYS A 54 -3.44 -4.51 6.90
CA LYS A 54 -2.72 -5.74 6.56
C LYS A 54 -1.75 -5.50 5.41
N GLY A 55 -2.21 -4.85 4.34
CA GLY A 55 -1.38 -4.52 3.18
C GLY A 55 -0.19 -3.63 3.54
N GLN A 56 -0.41 -2.56 4.30
CA GLN A 56 0.64 -1.62 4.72
C GLN A 56 1.79 -2.33 5.46
N ARG A 57 1.47 -3.29 6.34
CA ARG A 57 2.47 -4.09 7.06
C ARG A 57 3.28 -4.99 6.12
N VAL A 58 2.62 -5.62 5.15
CA VAL A 58 3.29 -6.49 4.17
C VAL A 58 4.19 -5.66 3.25
N PHE A 59 3.75 -4.49 2.79
CA PHE A 59 4.55 -3.62 1.92
C PHE A 59 5.73 -2.94 2.60
N HIS A 60 5.84 -3.03 3.93
CA HIS A 60 7.04 -2.65 4.68
C HIS A 60 8.08 -3.79 4.79
N SER A 61 7.89 -4.90 4.08
CA SER A 61 8.86 -5.99 4.02
C SER A 61 9.75 -5.91 2.77
N GLY A 62 10.93 -6.53 2.83
CA GLY A 62 11.81 -6.67 1.67
C GLY A 62 12.81 -5.54 1.43
N TYR A 63 12.89 -4.55 2.34
CA TYR A 63 13.91 -3.50 2.32
C TYR A 63 14.36 -3.11 3.74
N GLU A 64 15.52 -2.45 3.83
CA GLU A 64 16.04 -1.93 5.10
C GLU A 64 15.20 -0.75 5.60
N LEU A 65 14.58 -0.90 6.77
CA LEU A 65 13.66 0.09 7.33
C LEU A 65 14.39 1.37 7.76
N ARG A 66 13.91 2.50 7.26
CA ARG A 66 14.30 3.84 7.75
C ARG A 66 13.58 4.15 9.06
N ASP A 67 14.02 5.19 9.76
CA ASP A 67 13.40 5.55 11.04
C ASP A 67 11.94 5.98 10.91
N LYS A 68 11.57 6.62 9.80
CA LYS A 68 10.15 6.92 9.51
C LYS A 68 9.33 5.64 9.31
N ASP A 69 9.89 4.62 8.66
CA ASP A 69 9.19 3.37 8.39
C ASP A 69 8.92 2.63 9.72
N LYS A 70 9.90 2.65 10.65
CA LYS A 70 9.72 2.12 12.02
C LYS A 70 8.64 2.86 12.80
N HIS A 71 8.60 4.18 12.68
CA HIS A 71 7.57 5.00 13.32
C HIS A 71 6.17 4.67 12.77
N ASP A 72 6.03 4.61 11.45
CA ASP A 72 4.77 4.28 10.79
C ASP A 72 4.29 2.87 11.20
N ILE A 73 5.18 1.88 11.19
CA ILE A 73 4.88 0.52 11.68
C ILE A 73 4.39 0.54 13.14
N SER A 74 5.02 1.30 14.03
CA SER A 74 4.58 1.40 15.43
C SER A 74 3.16 1.96 15.56
N ILE A 75 2.78 2.93 14.72
CA ILE A 75 1.41 3.44 14.64
C ILE A 75 0.47 2.34 14.16
N LEU A 76 0.81 1.66 13.06
CA LEU A 76 -0.02 0.58 12.49
C LEU A 76 -0.25 -0.56 13.51
N GLU A 77 0.76 -0.91 14.30
CA GLU A 77 0.63 -1.90 15.38
C GLU A 77 -0.30 -1.42 16.50
N SER A 78 -0.29 -0.13 16.83
CA SER A 78 -1.20 0.44 17.83
C SER A 78 -2.67 0.41 17.40
N LEU A 79 -2.94 0.48 16.09
CA LEU A 79 -4.28 0.40 15.50
C LEU A 79 -4.84 -1.02 15.44
N SER A 80 -3.99 -2.04 15.62
CA SER A 80 -4.39 -3.46 15.61
C SER A 80 -4.89 -3.95 16.97
N LYS A 81 -5.03 -3.05 17.96
CA LYS A 81 -5.45 -3.35 19.33
C LYS A 81 -6.93 -3.09 19.57
#